data_AF-A0A7C1FZ97-F1
#
_entry.id   AF-A0A7C1FZ97-F1
#
_cell.length_a   1.000
_cell.length_b   1.000
_cell.length_c   1.000
_cell.angle_alpha   90.00
_cell.angle_beta   90.00
_cell.angle_gamma   90.00
#
_symmetry.space_group_name_H-M   'P 1'
#
loop_
_entity.id
_entity.type
_entity.pdbx_description
1 polymer ?
#
loop_
_entity_poly.entity_id
_entity_poly.type
_entity_poly.pdbx_seq_one_letter_code
_entity_poly.pdbx_strand_id
1 'polypeptide(L)'
;PGTNECEAVELADGSVMLNMRNYNRKHQCRAVAISKDGGESFGQIYYDQTLVEPVCQASIRRYSQPDSNNKGVILFSNPASTSKREKLTVRASFDEGKTWPASKVIHEGPAAYSCLAASPDGTILCLYERGQQSPYEKITLARFTIQ
;
A
#
# COMPACT_ATOMS: atom_id res chain seq x y z
N PRO A 1 18.58 -7.89 4.87
CA PRO A 1 17.16 -7.45 4.83
C PRO A 1 16.34 -8.06 3.68
N GLY A 2 16.91 -8.26 2.48
CA GLY A 2 16.16 -8.85 1.36
C GLY A 2 14.98 -7.96 0.90
N THR A 3 15.05 -6.67 1.19
CA THR A 3 14.05 -5.65 0.87
C THR A 3 14.69 -4.48 0.11
N ASN A 4 13.88 -3.73 -0.63
CA ASN A 4 14.30 -2.47 -1.26
C ASN A 4 13.18 -1.41 -1.23
N GLU A 5 12.53 -1.11 -2.37
CA GLU A 5 11.53 -0.07 -2.57
C GLU A 5 10.47 -0.08 -1.47
N CYS A 6 10.31 1.07 -0.82
CA CYS A 6 9.46 1.22 0.34
C CYS A 6 8.75 2.57 0.35
N GLU A 7 7.61 2.60 1.02
CA GLU A 7 6.93 3.84 1.38
C GLU A 7 6.66 3.85 2.89
N ALA A 8 6.57 5.04 3.46
CA ALA A 8 6.36 5.26 4.88
C ALA A 8 5.03 5.97 5.14
N VAL A 9 4.36 5.62 6.24
CA VAL A 9 3.17 6.32 6.75
C VAL A 9 3.32 6.53 8.25
N GLU A 10 2.97 7.74 8.70
CA GLU A 10 2.90 8.06 10.12
C GLU A 10 1.60 7.50 10.73
N LEU A 11 1.75 6.84 11.87
CA LEU A 11 0.67 6.27 12.66
C LEU A 11 0.12 7.29 13.66
N ALA A 12 -1.09 7.05 14.17
CA ALA A 12 -1.76 7.93 15.11
C ALA A 12 -0.98 8.20 16.41
N ASP A 13 -0.07 7.28 16.79
CA ASP A 13 0.78 7.41 17.97
C ASP A 13 2.14 8.08 17.70
N GLY A 14 2.36 8.59 16.47
CA GLY A 14 3.61 9.20 16.03
C GLY A 14 4.67 8.20 15.56
N SER A 15 4.40 6.88 15.64
CA SER A 15 5.28 5.87 15.06
C SER A 15 5.29 5.95 13.53
N VAL A 16 6.37 5.53 12.89
CA VAL A 16 6.47 5.44 11.43
C VAL A 16 6.40 3.98 10.99
N MET A 17 5.41 3.63 10.19
CA MET A 17 5.35 2.34 9.52
C MET A 17 6.06 2.42 8.17
N LEU A 18 7.03 1.53 7.96
CA LEU A 18 7.69 1.33 6.67
C LEU A 18 7.15 0.06 5.99
N ASN A 19 6.55 0.21 4.81
CA ASN A 19 6.05 -0.90 4.01
C ASN A 19 6.97 -1.14 2.81
N MET A 20 7.55 -2.34 2.73
CA MET A 20 8.72 -2.63 1.89
C MET A 20 8.47 -3.79 0.93
N ARG A 21 9.02 -3.65 -0.29
CA ARG A 21 9.11 -4.72 -1.28
C ARG A 21 10.04 -5.81 -0.76
N ASN A 22 9.58 -7.06 -0.84
CA ASN A 22 10.21 -8.22 -0.21
C ASN A 22 10.64 -9.29 -1.22
N TYR A 23 11.93 -9.63 -1.22
CA TYR A 23 12.53 -10.69 -2.04
C TYR A 23 12.56 -12.05 -1.35
N ASN A 24 12.27 -12.15 -0.06
CA ASN A 24 12.17 -13.43 0.64
C ASN A 24 10.90 -14.17 0.20
N ARG A 25 11.03 -15.07 -0.77
CA ARG A 25 9.89 -15.78 -1.37
C ARG A 25 9.27 -16.88 -0.50
N LYS A 26 9.80 -17.12 0.72
CA LYS A 26 9.06 -17.86 1.75
C LYS A 26 7.83 -17.09 2.24
N HIS A 27 7.82 -15.76 2.05
CA HIS A 27 6.69 -14.88 2.34
C HIS A 27 6.39 -14.04 1.10
N GLN A 28 5.37 -14.42 0.33
CA GLN A 28 5.00 -13.73 -0.91
C GLN A 28 4.13 -12.50 -0.65
N CYS A 29 4.56 -11.66 0.28
CA CYS A 29 3.83 -10.49 0.76
C CYS A 29 4.78 -9.39 1.24
N ARG A 30 4.23 -8.20 1.51
CA ARG A 30 4.97 -7.03 1.97
C ARG A 30 5.70 -7.31 3.29
N ALA A 31 6.94 -6.85 3.36
CA ALA A 31 7.67 -6.74 4.61
C ALA A 31 7.31 -5.40 5.28
N VAL A 32 7.15 -5.39 6.59
CA VAL A 32 6.78 -4.20 7.36
C VAL A 32 7.70 -4.06 8.56
N ALA A 33 8.08 -2.83 8.90
CA ALA A 33 8.80 -2.50 10.12
C ALA A 33 8.25 -1.20 10.71
N ILE A 34 8.30 -1.08 12.04
CA ILE A 34 7.83 0.11 12.76
C ILE A 34 9.02 0.81 13.40
N SER A 35 9.12 2.12 13.20
CA SER A 35 9.98 3.01 13.97
C SER A 35 9.16 3.72 15.05
N LYS A 36 9.72 3.85 16.24
CA LYS A 36 9.13 4.58 17.39
C LYS A 36 9.87 5.88 17.71
N ASP A 37 10.83 6.25 16.88
CA ASP A 37 11.76 7.36 17.07
C ASP A 37 11.81 8.26 15.82
N GLY A 38 10.69 8.39 15.11
CA GLY A 38 10.58 9.29 13.96
C GLY A 38 11.32 8.82 12.69
N GLY A 39 11.75 7.56 12.64
CA GLY A 39 12.45 6.96 11.51
C GLY A 39 13.96 6.82 11.69
N GLU A 40 14.51 7.14 12.86
CA GLU A 40 15.94 6.95 13.15
C GLU A 40 16.32 5.47 13.22
N SER A 41 15.47 4.64 13.84
CA SER A 41 15.63 3.19 13.89
C SER A 41 14.33 2.45 13.64
N PHE A 42 14.42 1.26 13.06
CA PHE A 42 13.27 0.40 12.78
C PHE A 42 13.40 -0.91 13.56
N GLY A 43 12.29 -1.32 14.16
CA GLY A 43 12.17 -2.61 14.83
C GLY A 43 12.24 -3.79 13.88
N GLN A 44 11.99 -4.98 14.42
CA GLN A 44 12.05 -6.23 13.67
C GLN A 44 11.05 -6.22 12.49
N ILE A 45 11.51 -6.69 11.34
CA ILE A 45 10.66 -6.91 10.17
C ILE A 45 9.67 -8.04 10.45
N TYR A 46 8.40 -7.79 10.15
CA TYR A 46 7.35 -8.80 10.05
C TYR A 46 6.76 -8.81 8.64
N TYR A 47 5.97 -9.84 8.31
CA TYR A 47 5.41 -10.04 6.98
C TYR A 47 3.88 -10.03 7.05
N ASP A 48 3.26 -9.01 6.45
CA ASP A 48 1.79 -8.88 6.43
C ASP A 48 1.22 -9.81 5.35
N GLN A 49 0.70 -10.97 5.77
CA GLN A 49 0.18 -11.99 4.86
C GLN A 49 -1.06 -11.53 4.07
N THR A 50 -1.74 -10.46 4.51
CA THR A 50 -2.87 -9.88 3.78
C THR A 50 -2.41 -9.11 2.53
N LEU A 51 -1.21 -8.53 2.59
CA LEU A 51 -0.63 -7.71 1.52
C LEU A 51 0.27 -8.54 0.62
N VAL A 52 -0.31 -9.53 -0.08
CA VAL A 52 0.42 -10.37 -1.04
C VAL A 52 1.07 -9.55 -2.16
N GLU A 53 2.25 -9.96 -2.63
CA GLU A 53 2.96 -9.23 -3.70
C GLU A 53 3.80 -10.11 -4.64
N PRO A 54 3.99 -9.65 -5.91
CA PRO A 54 4.81 -10.32 -6.91
C PRO A 54 6.22 -9.71 -7.01
N VAL A 55 6.75 -9.15 -5.91
CA VAL A 55 8.02 -8.39 -5.89
C VAL A 55 7.90 -7.11 -6.74
N CYS A 56 7.10 -6.15 -6.27
CA CYS A 56 6.80 -4.89 -6.97
C CYS A 56 6.77 -3.71 -5.99
N GLN A 57 6.94 -2.47 -6.45
CA GLN A 57 6.63 -1.31 -5.63
C GLN A 57 5.13 -1.33 -5.23
N ALA A 58 4.84 -0.74 -4.07
CA ALA A 58 3.49 -0.49 -3.58
C ALA A 58 3.43 0.89 -2.94
N SER A 59 2.24 1.48 -2.88
CA SER A 59 2.02 2.75 -2.20
C SER A 59 1.27 2.58 -0.89
N ILE A 60 1.60 3.41 0.12
CA ILE A 60 0.87 3.49 1.39
C ILE A 60 0.70 4.95 1.80
N ARG A 61 -0.53 5.36 2.13
CA ARG A 61 -0.84 6.77 2.47
C ARG A 61 -1.93 6.88 3.53
N ARG A 62 -1.79 7.86 4.42
CA ARG A 62 -2.90 8.27 5.30
C ARG A 62 -3.91 9.07 4.47
N TYR A 63 -5.14 8.57 4.43
CA TYR A 63 -6.27 9.19 3.75
C TYR A 63 -7.02 10.18 4.65
N SER A 64 -7.22 9.80 5.92
CA SER A 64 -7.80 10.67 6.94
C SER A 64 -7.06 10.55 8.26
N GLN A 65 -6.94 11.68 8.95
CA GLN A 65 -6.38 11.72 10.29
C GLN A 65 -7.38 11.13 11.30
N PRO A 66 -6.90 10.50 12.38
CA PRO A 66 -7.75 10.16 13.51
C PRO A 66 -8.29 11.42 14.17
N ASP A 67 -9.53 11.35 14.66
CA ASP A 67 -10.16 12.37 15.50
C ASP A 67 -10.93 11.70 16.64
N SER A 68 -11.71 12.46 17.42
CA SER A 68 -12.46 11.92 18.57
C SER A 68 -13.48 10.84 18.19
N ASN A 69 -13.91 10.78 16.92
CA ASN A 69 -14.97 9.91 16.42
C ASN A 69 -14.48 8.92 15.34
N ASN A 70 -13.28 9.11 14.79
CA ASN A 70 -12.74 8.30 13.70
C ASN A 70 -11.30 7.87 14.01
N LYS A 71 -10.97 6.61 13.77
CA LYS A 71 -9.60 6.07 13.94
C LYS A 71 -8.64 6.51 12.82
N GLY A 72 -9.11 7.26 11.83
CA GLY A 72 -8.36 7.57 10.63
C GLY A 72 -8.34 6.38 9.67
N VAL A 73 -7.87 6.63 8.45
CA VAL A 73 -7.81 5.61 7.40
C VAL A 73 -6.44 5.62 6.76
N ILE A 74 -5.84 4.44 6.61
CA ILE A 74 -4.65 4.22 5.80
C ILE A 74 -5.05 3.46 4.54
N LEU A 75 -4.63 3.95 3.39
CA LEU A 75 -4.79 3.30 2.10
C LEU A 75 -3.48 2.65 1.68
N PHE A 76 -3.60 1.52 1.00
CA PHE A 76 -2.49 0.80 0.39
C PHE A 76 -2.84 0.37 -1.03
N SER A 77 -1.90 0.47 -1.97
CA SER A 77 -2.08 -0.03 -3.34
C SER A 77 -0.93 -0.87 -3.81
N ASN A 78 -1.25 -2.03 -4.39
CA ASN A 78 -0.27 -2.88 -5.07
C ASN A 78 -0.94 -3.84 -6.07
N PRO A 79 -0.15 -4.47 -6.97
CA PRO A 79 -0.60 -5.65 -7.69
C PRO A 79 -0.82 -6.79 -6.68
N ALA A 80 -2.08 -7.11 -6.37
CA ALA A 80 -2.44 -8.05 -5.31
C ALA A 80 -2.41 -9.50 -5.81
N SER A 81 -1.21 -9.97 -6.17
CA SER A 81 -0.93 -11.32 -6.66
C SER A 81 0.40 -11.80 -6.11
N THR A 82 0.55 -13.11 -5.89
CA THR A 82 1.79 -13.70 -5.38
C THR A 82 2.84 -13.97 -6.46
N SER A 83 2.44 -13.88 -7.75
CA SER A 83 3.23 -14.36 -8.88
C SER A 83 3.43 -13.36 -10.02
N LYS A 84 2.43 -12.52 -10.32
CA LYS A 84 2.45 -11.62 -11.48
C LYS A 84 2.07 -10.20 -11.10
N ARG A 85 2.54 -9.23 -11.88
CA ARG A 85 2.16 -7.81 -11.80
C ARG A 85 0.80 -7.60 -12.46
N GLU A 86 -0.26 -7.92 -11.73
CA GLU A 86 -1.66 -7.86 -12.17
C GLU A 86 -2.59 -7.55 -10.98
N LYS A 87 -3.87 -7.25 -11.27
CA LYS A 87 -4.90 -7.01 -10.24
C LYS A 87 -4.51 -5.89 -9.28
N LEU A 88 -4.22 -4.71 -9.84
CA LEU A 88 -3.93 -3.54 -9.02
C LEU A 88 -5.12 -3.27 -8.11
N THR A 89 -4.88 -3.39 -6.81
CA THR A 89 -5.91 -3.36 -5.77
C THR A 89 -5.57 -2.26 -4.79
N VAL A 90 -6.58 -1.48 -4.42
CA VAL A 90 -6.51 -0.51 -3.33
C VAL A 90 -7.19 -1.11 -2.11
N ARG A 91 -6.53 -1.07 -0.95
CA ARG A 91 -7.02 -1.58 0.33
C ARG A 91 -7.10 -0.44 1.35
N ALA A 92 -8.01 -0.56 2.31
CA ALA A 92 -8.14 0.39 3.41
C ALA A 92 -8.02 -0.32 4.75
N SER A 93 -7.29 0.30 5.67
CA SER A 93 -7.19 -0.06 7.08
C SER A 93 -7.81 1.03 7.94
N PHE A 94 -8.53 0.61 8.98
CA PHE A 94 -9.20 1.45 9.98
C PHE A 94 -8.63 1.23 11.39
N ASP A 95 -7.47 0.58 11.48
CA ASP A 95 -6.83 0.16 12.72
C ASP A 95 -5.30 0.28 12.63
N GLU A 96 -4.83 1.32 11.96
CA GLU A 96 -3.41 1.68 11.86
C GLU A 96 -2.56 0.63 11.14
N GLY A 97 -3.12 0.02 10.08
CA GLY A 97 -2.45 -0.95 9.22
C GLY A 97 -2.35 -2.35 9.81
N LYS A 98 -3.14 -2.69 10.84
CA LYS A 98 -3.16 -4.03 11.45
C LYS A 98 -4.03 -5.00 10.65
N THR A 99 -5.16 -4.52 10.13
CA THR A 99 -6.06 -5.27 9.26
C THR A 99 -6.50 -4.45 8.06
N TRP A 100 -6.92 -5.13 6.99
CA TRP A 100 -7.31 -4.54 5.71
C TRP A 100 -8.71 -5.03 5.26
N PRO A 101 -9.79 -4.68 5.98
CA PRO A 101 -11.12 -5.27 5.77
C PRO A 101 -11.80 -4.81 4.48
N ALA A 102 -11.37 -3.70 3.88
CA ALA A 102 -11.94 -3.18 2.64
C ALA A 102 -10.92 -3.20 1.50
N SER A 103 -11.37 -3.57 0.30
CA SER A 103 -10.52 -3.59 -0.90
C SER A 103 -11.32 -3.36 -2.18
N LYS A 104 -10.67 -2.76 -3.17
CA LYS A 104 -11.23 -2.52 -4.51
C LYS A 104 -10.17 -2.79 -5.57
N VAL A 105 -10.45 -3.69 -6.49
CA VAL A 105 -9.61 -3.87 -7.69
C VAL A 105 -9.89 -2.69 -8.63
N ILE A 106 -8.85 -1.95 -8.99
CA ILE A 106 -8.96 -0.78 -9.88
C ILE A 106 -8.49 -1.10 -11.31
N HIS A 107 -7.78 -2.20 -11.51
CA HIS A 107 -7.44 -2.76 -12.82
C HIS A 107 -7.16 -4.27 -12.70
N GLU A 108 -7.98 -5.10 -13.34
CA GLU A 108 -7.86 -6.57 -13.29
C GLU A 108 -6.61 -7.12 -14.02
N GLY A 109 -6.21 -6.45 -15.10
CA GLY A 109 -5.14 -6.91 -15.99
C GLY A 109 -3.73 -6.57 -15.50
N PRO A 110 -2.73 -6.60 -16.41
CA PRO A 110 -1.36 -6.22 -16.10
C PRO A 110 -1.28 -4.80 -15.52
N ALA A 111 -0.72 -4.69 -14.31
CA ALA A 111 -0.43 -3.43 -13.65
C ALA A 111 0.72 -3.58 -12.64
N ALA A 112 1.50 -2.51 -12.49
CA ALA A 112 2.74 -2.52 -11.73
C ALA A 112 2.79 -1.37 -10.72
N TYR A 113 3.66 -0.38 -10.91
CA TYR A 113 3.93 0.64 -9.89
C TYR A 113 2.69 1.51 -9.70
N SER A 114 2.49 2.00 -8.47
CA SER A 114 1.36 2.86 -8.14
C SER A 114 1.73 3.91 -7.09
N CYS A 115 1.02 5.03 -7.08
CA CYS A 115 1.17 6.09 -6.10
C CYS A 115 -0.20 6.66 -5.73
N LEU A 116 -0.54 6.57 -4.44
CA LEU A 116 -1.79 7.09 -3.90
C LEU A 116 -1.64 8.56 -3.48
N ALA A 117 -2.73 9.31 -3.59
CA ALA A 117 -2.92 10.61 -2.95
C ALA A 117 -4.37 10.77 -2.50
N ALA A 118 -4.59 11.54 -1.44
CA ALA A 118 -5.91 11.96 -0.97
C ALA A 118 -6.08 13.45 -1.25
N SER A 119 -7.14 13.84 -1.96
CA SER A 119 -7.47 15.25 -2.16
C SER A 119 -8.28 15.82 -0.98
N PRO A 120 -8.33 17.15 -0.83
CA PRO A 120 -9.06 17.79 0.27
C PRO A 120 -10.58 17.48 0.30
N ASP A 121 -11.17 17.14 -0.84
CA ASP A 121 -12.59 16.75 -0.95
C ASP A 121 -12.84 15.26 -0.65
N GLY A 122 -11.81 14.52 -0.24
CA GLY A 122 -11.91 13.09 0.06
C GLY A 122 -11.84 12.19 -1.17
N THR A 123 -11.53 12.71 -2.37
CA THR A 123 -11.24 11.85 -3.53
C THR A 123 -9.92 11.12 -3.34
N ILE A 124 -9.95 9.80 -3.58
CA ILE A 124 -8.75 8.97 -3.68
C ILE A 124 -8.24 9.04 -5.11
N LEU A 125 -6.98 9.43 -5.25
CA LEU A 125 -6.25 9.47 -6.50
C LEU A 125 -5.23 8.34 -6.50
N CYS A 126 -5.18 7.56 -7.58
CA CYS A 126 -4.15 6.53 -7.77
C CYS A 126 -3.54 6.67 -9.15
N LEU A 127 -2.27 7.06 -9.22
CA LEU A 127 -1.48 7.10 -10.46
C LEU A 127 -0.72 5.78 -10.58
N TYR A 128 -0.87 5.05 -11.69
CA TYR A 128 -0.30 3.71 -11.82
C TYR A 128 0.01 3.27 -13.23
N GLU A 129 0.96 2.34 -13.35
CA GLU A 129 1.31 1.64 -14.59
C GLU A 129 0.31 0.53 -14.90
N ARG A 130 -0.20 0.46 -16.13
CA ARG A 130 -1.08 -0.62 -16.60
C ARG A 130 -1.01 -0.86 -18.10
N GLY A 131 -1.55 -2.00 -18.52
CA GLY A 131 -1.82 -2.30 -19.92
C GLY A 131 -2.81 -3.44 -20.13
N GLN A 132 -2.86 -3.94 -21.37
CA GLN A 132 -3.63 -5.13 -21.74
C GLN A 132 -2.75 -6.39 -21.80
N GLN A 133 -1.54 -6.30 -22.33
CA GLN A 133 -0.59 -7.40 -22.48
C GLN A 133 0.59 -7.28 -21.51
N SER A 134 1.04 -6.06 -21.26
CA SER A 134 2.18 -5.72 -20.40
C SER A 134 1.78 -4.62 -19.40
N PRO A 135 2.27 -4.63 -18.15
CA PRO A 135 1.97 -3.56 -17.21
C PRO A 135 2.60 -2.21 -17.59
N TYR A 136 3.56 -2.20 -18.52
CA TYR A 136 4.37 -1.01 -18.85
C TYR A 136 3.88 -0.25 -20.10
N GLU A 137 2.62 -0.42 -20.48
CA GLU A 137 2.08 0.20 -21.70
C GLU A 137 1.71 1.68 -21.49
N LYS A 138 1.15 2.04 -20.33
CA LYS A 138 0.76 3.42 -20.03
C LYS A 138 0.66 3.70 -18.53
N ILE A 139 0.67 4.98 -18.19
CA ILE A 139 0.34 5.49 -16.86
C ILE A 139 -1.11 5.98 -16.87
N THR A 140 -1.89 5.64 -15.84
CA THR A 140 -3.30 6.02 -15.70
C THR A 140 -3.54 6.64 -14.33
N LEU A 141 -4.36 7.69 -14.27
CA LEU A 141 -4.88 8.24 -13.01
C LEU A 141 -6.32 7.75 -12.79
N ALA A 142 -6.53 6.92 -11.77
CA ALA A 142 -7.86 6.58 -11.28
C ALA A 142 -8.31 7.58 -10.21
N ARG A 143 -9.62 7.86 -10.18
CA ARG A 143 -10.28 8.76 -9.21
C ARG A 143 -11.53 8.07 -8.68
N PHE A 144 -11.66 7.93 -7.37
CA PHE A 144 -12.82 7.31 -6.73
C PHE A 144 -12.92 7.74 -5.26
N THR A 145 -14.03 7.46 -4.61
CA THR A 145 -14.24 7.75 -3.17
C THR A 145 -14.23 6.47 -2.35
N ILE A 146 -14.12 6.63 -1.03
CA ILE A 146 -14.36 5.56 -0.06
C ILE A 146 -15.90 5.39 0.04
N GLN A 147 -16.44 4.31 -0.51
CA GLN A 147 -17.85 3.92 -0.41
C GLN A 147 -17.91 2.45 -0.01
#